data_AF-A0A816AYC4-F1
#
_entry.id   AF-A0A816AYC4-F1
#
_cell.length_a   1.000
_cell.length_b   1.000
_cell.length_c   1.000
_cell.angle_alpha   90.00
_cell.angle_beta   90.00
_cell.angle_gamma   90.00
#
_symmetry.space_group_name_H-M   'P 1'
#
loop_
_entity.id
_entity.type
_entity.pdbx_description
1 polymer ?
#
loop_
_entity_poly.entity_id
_entity_poly.type
_entity_poly.pdbx_seq_one_letter_code
_entity_poly.pdbx_strand_id
1 'polypeptide(L)'
;VPLRPIIAGIQSGTTKISKYLDSLLRPIFDKATDEYTLQNSLDFISKLKQYEITERSLLITFDISDLYTVIPQESAVQALLT
;
A
#
# COMPACT_ATOMS: atom_id res chain seq x y z
N VAL A 1 -20.51 14.23 8.74
CA VAL A 1 -19.43 13.32 8.28
C VAL A 1 -18.22 14.18 7.95
N PRO A 2 -17.01 13.91 8.48
CA PRO A 2 -15.83 14.68 8.13
C PRO A 2 -15.50 14.49 6.64
N LEU A 3 -15.21 15.59 5.94
CA LEU A 3 -14.75 15.55 4.55
C LEU A 3 -13.30 15.04 4.52
N ARG A 4 -12.93 14.27 3.48
CA ARG A 4 -11.54 13.87 3.19
C ARG A 4 -10.97 14.82 2.12
N PRO A 5 -10.36 15.94 2.50
CA PRO A 5 -9.82 16.87 1.52
C PRO A 5 -8.71 16.20 0.70
N ILE A 6 -8.72 16.42 -0.61
CA ILE A 6 -7.70 15.94 -1.53
C ILE A 6 -6.80 17.11 -1.90
N ILE A 7 -5.49 16.97 -1.69
CA ILE A 7 -4.50 17.98 -2.10
C ILE A 7 -3.99 17.61 -3.48
N ALA A 8 -4.33 18.42 -4.49
CA ALA A 8 -3.79 18.25 -5.84
C ALA A 8 -2.39 18.88 -5.94
N GLY A 9 -1.34 18.07 -5.71
CA GLY A 9 0.07 18.50 -5.79
C GLY A 9 0.67 18.53 -7.21
N ILE A 10 -0.15 18.54 -8.26
CA ILE A 10 0.28 18.45 -9.66
C ILE A 10 1.19 19.64 -9.99
N GLN A 11 2.41 19.37 -10.46
CA GLN A 11 3.42 20.39 -10.80
C GLN A 11 3.83 21.30 -9.63
N SER A 12 3.60 20.86 -8.39
CA SER A 12 4.15 21.52 -7.21
C SER A 12 5.68 21.50 -7.22
N GLY A 13 6.31 22.42 -6.49
CA GLY A 13 7.77 22.52 -6.39
C GLY A 13 8.46 21.23 -5.89
N THR A 14 7.73 20.37 -5.18
CA THR A 14 8.25 19.10 -4.66
C THR A 14 8.08 17.92 -5.62
N THR A 15 7.32 18.06 -6.72
CA THR A 15 7.00 16.95 -7.64
C THR A 15 8.25 16.21 -8.14
N LYS A 16 9.32 16.94 -8.51
CA LYS A 16 10.56 16.34 -9.00
C LYS A 16 11.28 15.55 -7.90
N ILE A 17 11.28 16.07 -6.68
CA ILE A 17 11.90 15.42 -5.51
C ILE A 17 11.11 14.16 -5.16
N SER A 18 9.78 14.22 -5.13
CA SER A 18 8.93 13.05 -4.86
C SER A 18 9.14 11.94 -5.90
N LYS A 19 9.24 12.28 -7.19
CA LYS A 19 9.54 11.28 -8.24
C LYS A 19 10.93 10.67 -8.10
N TYR A 20 11.92 11.48 -7.73
CA TYR A 20 13.27 10.99 -7.49
C TYR A 20 13.29 10.03 -6.28
N LEU A 21 12.66 10.40 -5.17
CA LEU A 21 12.53 9.52 -4.00
C LEU A 21 11.78 8.24 -4.34
N ASP A 22 10.66 8.32 -5.06
CA ASP A 22 9.92 7.14 -5.52
C ASP A 22 10.82 6.15 -6.28
N SER A 23 11.66 6.65 -7.20
CA SER A 23 12.59 5.80 -7.94
C SER A 23 13.62 5.07 -7.06
N LEU A 24 14.00 5.66 -5.92
CA LEU A 24 14.92 5.05 -4.96
C LEU A 24 14.21 4.06 -4.04
N LEU A 25 13.00 4.39 -3.61
CA LEU A 25 12.23 3.60 -2.64
C LEU A 25 11.52 2.42 -3.29
N ARG A 26 11.18 2.53 -4.57
CA ARG A 26 10.37 1.53 -5.28
C ARG A 26 10.94 0.10 -5.23
N PRO A 27 12.24 -0.14 -5.48
CA PRO A 27 12.80 -1.49 -5.40
C PRO A 27 12.76 -2.08 -3.99
N ILE A 28 12.90 -1.24 -2.95
CA ILE A 28 12.82 -1.66 -1.55
C ILE A 28 11.38 -2.07 -1.23
N PHE A 29 10.42 -1.24 -1.63
CA PHE A 29 8.99 -1.51 -1.45
C PHE A 29 8.56 -2.78 -2.17
N ASP A 30 8.90 -2.93 -3.45
CA ASP A 30 8.51 -4.10 -4.24
C ASP A 30 9.07 -5.38 -3.60
N LYS A 31 10.35 -5.38 -3.18
CA LYS A 31 10.96 -6.53 -2.49
C LYS A 31 10.27 -6.87 -1.17
N ALA A 32 9.87 -5.86 -0.38
CA ALA A 32 9.26 -6.08 0.93
C ALA A 32 7.78 -6.49 0.87
N THR A 33 7.09 -6.21 -0.23
CA THR A 33 5.62 -6.27 -0.27
C THR A 33 5.01 -7.14 -1.37
N ASP A 34 5.83 -7.73 -2.24
CA ASP A 34 5.38 -8.54 -3.39
C ASP A 34 4.41 -9.67 -2.99
N GLU A 35 4.66 -10.32 -1.86
CA GLU A 35 3.84 -11.44 -1.35
C GLU A 35 2.50 -10.99 -0.75
N TYR A 36 2.44 -9.79 -0.20
CA TYR A 36 1.31 -9.31 0.62
C TYR A 36 0.44 -8.28 -0.08
N THR A 37 0.93 -7.69 -1.18
CA THR A 37 0.22 -6.65 -1.92
C THR A 37 -0.52 -7.23 -3.11
N LEU A 38 -1.72 -6.69 -3.32
CA LEU A 38 -2.53 -6.97 -4.50
C LEU A 38 -2.49 -5.74 -5.40
N GLN A 39 -2.21 -5.94 -6.68
CA GLN A 39 -2.14 -4.82 -7.61
C GLN A 39 -3.52 -4.22 -7.92
N ASN A 40 -4.53 -5.09 -8.01
CA ASN A 40 -5.90 -4.72 -8.33
C ASN A 40 -6.85 -5.89 -8.02
N SER A 41 -8.15 -5.67 -8.25
CA SER A 41 -9.19 -6.67 -8.01
C SER A 41 -9.09 -7.91 -8.92
N LEU A 42 -8.51 -7.79 -10.12
CA LEU A 42 -8.32 -8.94 -11.02
C LEU A 42 -7.17 -9.83 -10.56
N ASP A 43 -6.08 -9.23 -10.08
CA ASP A 43 -4.97 -9.94 -9.41
C ASP A 43 -5.49 -10.69 -8.18
N PHE A 44 -6.31 -10.02 -7.37
CA PHE A 44 -6.96 -10.66 -6.22
C PHE A 44 -7.77 -11.90 -6.59
N ILE A 45 -8.67 -11.80 -7.58
CA ILE A 45 -9.49 -12.94 -8.01
C ILE A 45 -8.61 -14.07 -8.54
N SER A 46 -7.54 -13.73 -9.27
CA SER A 46 -6.62 -14.72 -9.85
C SER A 46 -5.83 -15.46 -8.76
N LYS A 47 -5.32 -14.75 -7.76
CA LYS A 47 -4.64 -15.33 -6.59
C LYS A 47 -5.61 -16.16 -5.74
N LEU A 48 -6.81 -15.67 -5.49
CA LEU A 48 -7.82 -16.37 -4.67
C LEU A 48 -8.20 -17.74 -5.25
N LYS A 49 -8.27 -17.86 -6.59
CA LYS A 49 -8.54 -19.13 -7.29
C LYS A 49 -7.46 -20.20 -7.09
N GLN A 50 -6.27 -19.83 -6.64
CA GLN A 50 -5.18 -20.77 -6.38
C GLN A 50 -5.34 -21.48 -5.03
N TYR A 51 -6.21 -20.98 -4.15
CA TYR A 51 -6.46 -21.56 -2.83
C TYR A 51 -7.67 -22.49 -2.86
N GLU A 52 -7.56 -23.62 -2.16
CA GLU A 52 -8.70 -24.51 -1.91
C GLU A 52 -9.59 -23.91 -0.82
N ILE A 53 -10.77 -23.44 -1.21
CA ILE A 53 -11.78 -22.92 -0.28
C ILE A 53 -12.68 -24.07 0.14
N THR A 54 -12.66 -24.40 1.43
CA THR A 54 -13.45 -25.49 2.03
C THR A 54 -14.54 -24.92 2.92
N GLU A 55 -15.45 -25.78 3.41
CA GLU A 55 -16.48 -25.38 4.38
C GLU A 55 -15.93 -24.87 5.72
N ARG A 56 -14.65 -25.13 6.01
CA ARG A 56 -13.96 -24.66 7.22
C ARG A 56 -13.17 -23.37 7.00
N SER A 57 -13.11 -22.87 5.76
CA SER A 57 -12.39 -21.63 5.44
C SER A 57 -13.12 -20.43 6.02
N LEU A 58 -12.38 -19.52 6.64
CA LEU A 58 -12.91 -18.27 7.18
C LEU A 58 -12.50 -17.11 6.28
N LEU A 59 -13.46 -16.28 5.90
CA LEU A 59 -13.20 -14.98 5.31
C LEU A 59 -13.14 -13.93 6.42
N ILE A 60 -11.97 -13.35 6.63
CA ILE A 60 -11.75 -12.29 7.61
C ILE A 60 -11.56 -10.98 6.85
N THR A 61 -12.32 -9.95 7.22
CA THR A 61 -12.18 -8.61 6.65
C THR A 61 -11.69 -7.65 7.72
N PHE A 62 -10.74 -6.80 7.34
CA PHE A 62 -10.23 -5.73 8.18
C PHE A 62 -9.94 -4.52 7.29
N ASP A 63 -10.04 -3.33 7.88
CA ASP A 63 -9.77 -2.06 7.22
C ASP A 63 -9.01 -1.14 8.18
N ILE A 64 -8.13 -0.31 7.63
CA ILE A 64 -7.37 0.68 8.39
C ILE A 64 -8.03 2.04 8.20
N SER A 65 -8.56 2.59 9.29
CA SER A 65 -9.09 3.95 9.29
C SER A 65 -7.97 4.97 9.08
N ASP A 66 -8.19 5.89 8.14
CA ASP A 66 -7.31 7.03 7.88
C ASP A 66 -5.83 6.66 7.61
N LEU A 67 -5.62 5.57 6.86
CA LEU A 67 -4.32 4.96 6.54
C LEU A 67 -3.19 5.99 6.34
N TYR A 68 -3.36 6.96 5.43
CA TYR A 68 -2.31 7.94 5.12
C TYR A 68 -1.92 8.86 6.27
N THR A 69 -2.88 9.27 7.11
CA THR A 69 -2.61 10.21 8.20
C THR A 69 -2.11 9.53 9.47
N VAL A 70 -2.21 8.19 9.56
CA VAL A 70 -1.87 7.41 10.75
C VAL A 70 -0.59 6.58 10.56
N ILE A 71 0.13 6.74 9.44
CA ILE A 71 1.42 6.04 9.23
C ILE A 71 2.45 6.52 10.28
N PRO A 72 2.95 5.63 11.16
CA PRO A 72 3.98 5.98 12.14
C PRO A 72 5.30 6.32 11.44
N GLN A 73 5.77 7.55 11.60
CA GLN A 73 6.91 8.06 10.83
C GLN A 73 8.21 7.32 11.14
N GLU A 74 8.49 7.07 12.42
CA GLU A 74 9.70 6.36 12.84
C GLU A 74 9.75 4.93 12.30
N SER A 75 8.64 4.19 12.40
CA SER A 75 8.53 2.84 11.88
C SER A 75 8.62 2.80 10.35
N ALA A 76 8.05 3.79 9.66
CA ALA A 76 8.14 3.89 8.21
C ALA A 76 9.58 4.12 7.73
N VAL A 77 10.35 4.97 8.43
CA VAL A 77 11.78 5.16 8.13
C VAL A 77 12.58 3.89 8.42
N GLN A 78 12.31 3.22 9.54
CA GLN A 78 12.99 1.96 9.88
C GLN A 78 12.74 0.86 8.84
N ALA A 79 11.54 0.80 8.28
CA ALA A 79 11.19 -0.17 7.23
C ALA A 79 12.03 -0.01 5.96
N LEU A 80 12.63 1.17 5.71
CA LEU A 80 13.51 1.39 4.56
C LEU A 80 14.94 0.86 4.75
N LEU A 81 15.31 0.49 5.99
CA LEU A 81 16.65 0.02 6.34
C LEU A 81 16.77 -1.51 6.35
N THR A 82 15.68 -2.23 6.09
CA THR A 82 15.58 -3.70 6.17
C THR A 82 15.64 -4.31 4.76
#